data_AF-A0A2N5FDD5-F1
#
_entry.id   AF-A0A2N5FDD5-F1
#
_cell.length_a   1.000
_cell.length_b   1.000
_cell.length_c   1.000
_cell.angle_alpha   90.00
_cell.angle_beta   90.00
_cell.angle_gamma   90.00
#
_symmetry.space_group_name_H-M   'P 1'
#
loop_
_entity.id
_entity.type
_entity.pdbx_description
1 polymer ?
#
loop_
_entity_poly.entity_id
_entity_poly.type
_entity_poly.pdbx_seq_one_letter_code
_entity_poly.pdbx_strand_id
1 'polypeptide(L)'
;MTQIKLNHAEMMKQLDEIKRALNALALEGPDDVGQNKLDFTQKWQEREEMIHQFVSQYVTIVQKNVEDTRANVDSLKEQDEAIVHR
;
A
#
# COMPACT_ATOMS: atom_id res chain seq x y z
N MET A 1 23.74 12.76 24.73
CA MET A 1 23.47 12.00 23.49
C MET A 1 22.02 11.58 23.52
N THR A 2 21.16 12.22 22.73
CA THR A 2 19.75 11.86 22.59
C THR A 2 19.69 10.53 21.85
N GLN A 3 19.42 9.45 22.58
CA GLN A 3 19.10 8.15 22.01
C GLN A 3 17.79 8.33 21.23
N ILE A 4 17.87 8.46 19.90
CA ILE A 4 16.69 8.40 19.04
C ILE A 4 16.26 6.93 19.08
N LYS A 5 15.55 6.54 20.13
CA LYS A 5 14.95 5.21 20.22
C LYS A 5 13.87 5.15 19.16
N LEU A 6 14.09 4.33 18.15
CA LEU A 6 13.06 3.97 17.17
C LEU A 6 11.89 3.38 17.95
N ASN A 7 10.72 4.05 17.95
CA ASN A 7 9.51 3.48 18.53
C ASN A 7 8.95 2.42 17.58
N HIS A 8 9.64 1.28 17.51
CA HIS A 8 9.37 0.16 16.62
C HIS A 8 7.90 -0.28 16.71
N ALA A 9 7.35 -0.33 17.93
CA ALA A 9 5.95 -0.70 18.16
C ALA A 9 4.94 0.28 17.52
N GLU A 10 5.22 1.59 17.55
CA GLU A 10 4.35 2.61 16.97
C GLU A 10 4.43 2.60 15.44
N MET A 11 5.62 2.41 14.88
CA MET A 11 5.79 2.33 13.43
C MET A 11 5.16 1.06 12.84
N MET A 12 5.32 -0.08 13.51
CA MET A 12 4.67 -1.34 13.11
C MET A 12 3.14 -1.23 13.13
N LYS A 13 2.58 -0.55 14.13
CA LYS A 13 1.14 -0.29 14.21
C LYS A 13 0.65 0.55 13.02
N GLN A 14 1.39 1.61 12.66
CA GLN A 14 1.05 2.44 11.50
C GLN A 14 1.14 1.65 10.19
N LEU A 15 2.16 0.80 10.02
CA LEU A 15 2.30 -0.06 8.84
C LEU A 15 1.14 -1.07 8.73
N ASP A 16 0.69 -1.64 9.84
CA ASP A 16 -0.47 -2.53 9.87
C ASP A 16 -1.79 -1.79 9.56
N GLU A 17 -1.96 -0.56 10.04
CA GLU A 17 -3.12 0.29 9.71
C GLU A 17 -3.16 0.63 8.21
N ILE A 18 -2.01 0.97 7.61
CA ILE A 18 -1.89 1.21 6.16
C ILE A 18 -2.24 -0.06 5.38
N LYS A 19 -1.71 -1.23 5.78
CA LYS A 19 -2.01 -2.51 5.12
C LYS A 19 -3.50 -2.86 5.21
N ARG A 20 -4.15 -2.59 6.35
CA ARG A 20 -5.60 -2.76 6.52
C ARG A 20 -6.41 -1.81 5.65
N ALA A 21 -6.04 -0.53 5.60
CA ALA A 21 -6.72 0.46 4.78
C ALA A 21 -6.62 0.13 3.28
N LEU A 22 -5.45 -0.34 2.84
CA LEU A 22 -5.23 -0.80 1.46
C LEU A 22 -6.06 -2.04 1.12
N ASN A 23 -6.15 -3.01 2.03
CA ASN A 23 -6.97 -4.20 1.83
C ASN A 23 -8.48 -3.91 1.83
N ALA A 24 -8.91 -2.83 2.50
CA ALA A 24 -10.30 -2.38 2.49
C ALA A 24 -10.66 -1.58 1.23
N LEU A 25 -9.68 -1.22 0.40
CA LEU A 25 -9.89 -0.49 -0.83
C LEU A 25 -10.43 -1.44 -1.92
N ALA A 26 -11.74 -1.66 -1.90
CA ALA A 26 -12.45 -2.33 -2.98
C ALA A 26 -12.95 -1.28 -3.97
N LEU A 27 -12.38 -1.27 -5.18
CA LEU A 27 -12.98 -0.55 -6.31
C LEU A 27 -13.97 -1.48 -6.99
N GLU A 28 -15.23 -1.09 -6.96
CA GLU A 28 -16.27 -1.69 -7.78
C GLU A 28 -15.87 -1.52 -9.26
N GLY A 29 -15.98 -2.61 -10.02
CA GLY A 29 -15.66 -2.59 -11.44
C GLY A 29 -16.73 -1.86 -12.24
N PRO A 30 -16.46 -1.54 -13.52
CA PRO A 30 -17.45 -0.90 -14.37
C PRO A 30 -18.74 -1.73 -14.45
N ASP A 31 -19.89 -1.08 -14.25
CA ASP A 31 -21.21 -1.68 -14.42
C ASP A 31 -21.41 -2.20 -15.86
N ASP A 32 -22.17 -3.30 -15.99
CA ASP A 32 -22.55 -3.84 -17.29
C ASP A 32 -23.55 -2.89 -17.99
N VAL A 33 -23.06 -2.23 -19.02
CA VAL A 33 -23.80 -1.25 -19.84
C VAL A 33 -24.58 -1.92 -20.99
N GLY A 34 -24.64 -3.26 -21.03
CA GLY A 34 -25.44 -4.03 -21.98
C GLY A 34 -25.01 -3.81 -23.43
N GLN A 35 -25.95 -3.77 -24.37
CA GLN A 35 -25.65 -3.60 -25.81
C GLN A 35 -25.41 -2.13 -26.23
N ASN A 36 -25.28 -1.20 -25.29
CA ASN A 36 -25.23 0.23 -25.58
C ASN A 36 -23.84 0.67 -26.10
N LYS A 37 -23.59 0.44 -27.40
CA LYS A 37 -22.35 0.77 -28.11
C LYS A 37 -22.29 2.23 -28.56
N LEU A 38 -22.59 3.18 -27.68
CA LEU A 38 -22.26 4.58 -27.91
C LEU A 38 -20.76 4.78 -27.62
N ASP A 39 -20.06 5.59 -28.43
CA ASP A 39 -18.65 5.94 -28.22
C ASP A 39 -18.36 6.44 -26.80
N PHE A 40 -19.34 7.10 -26.18
CA PHE A 40 -19.25 7.57 -24.81
C PHE A 40 -19.16 6.40 -23.81
N THR A 41 -20.01 5.39 -23.99
CA THR A 41 -20.08 4.21 -23.12
C THR A 41 -18.80 3.38 -23.20
N GLN A 42 -18.24 3.24 -24.39
CA GLN A 42 -16.98 2.53 -24.60
C GLN A 42 -15.80 3.27 -23.93
N LYS A 43 -15.70 4.58 -24.13
CA LYS A 43 -14.67 5.41 -23.46
C LYS A 43 -14.83 5.43 -21.95
N TRP A 44 -16.06 5.33 -21.44
CA TRP A 44 -16.33 5.22 -20.01
C TRP A 44 -15.79 3.91 -19.45
N GLN A 45 -16.09 2.77 -20.09
CA GLN A 45 -15.55 1.46 -19.69
C GLN A 45 -14.04 1.42 -19.73
N GLU A 46 -13.42 1.89 -20.83
CA GLU A 46 -11.95 1.96 -20.95
C GLU A 46 -11.32 2.82 -19.84
N ARG A 47 -11.97 3.92 -19.46
CA ARG A 47 -11.50 4.78 -18.37
C ARG A 47 -11.66 4.12 -17.00
N GLU A 48 -12.78 3.47 -16.73
CA GLU A 48 -13.00 2.73 -15.49
C GLU A 48 -12.00 1.59 -15.34
N GLU A 49 -11.74 0.82 -16.40
CA GLU A 49 -10.70 -0.21 -16.41
C GLU A 49 -9.31 0.36 -16.15
N MET A 50 -8.98 1.51 -16.76
CA MET A 50 -7.71 2.19 -16.54
C MET A 50 -7.55 2.69 -15.10
N ILE A 51 -8.61 3.24 -14.51
CA ILE A 51 -8.62 3.67 -13.10
C ILE A 51 -8.43 2.46 -12.19
N HIS A 52 -9.13 1.36 -12.47
CA HIS A 52 -9.01 0.12 -11.70
C HIS A 52 -7.58 -0.43 -11.74
N GLN A 53 -6.97 -0.48 -12.93
CA GLN A 53 -5.58 -0.88 -13.10
C GLN A 53 -4.61 0.05 -12.38
N PHE A 54 -4.80 1.37 -12.49
CA PHE A 54 -3.93 2.35 -11.86
C PHE A 54 -3.97 2.24 -10.34
N VAL A 55 -5.16 2.10 -9.75
CA VAL A 55 -5.31 1.96 -8.31
C VAL A 55 -4.76 0.62 -7.82
N SER A 56 -4.99 -0.47 -8.55
CA SER A 56 -4.38 -1.78 -8.23
C SER A 56 -2.85 -1.72 -8.22
N GLN A 57 -2.25 -1.04 -9.22
CA GLN A 57 -0.79 -0.81 -9.26
C GLN A 57 -0.32 0.07 -8.10
N TYR A 58 -1.05 1.14 -7.78
CA TYR A 58 -0.74 2.00 -6.64
C TYR A 58 -0.77 1.20 -5.33
N VAL A 59 -1.82 0.40 -5.09
CA VAL A 59 -1.92 -0.48 -3.91
C VAL A 59 -0.72 -1.42 -3.82
N THR A 60 -0.33 -2.03 -4.94
CA THR A 60 0.83 -2.94 -5.01
C THR A 60 2.14 -2.22 -4.64
N ILE A 61 2.36 -1.01 -5.16
CA ILE A 61 3.54 -0.21 -4.86
C ILE A 61 3.58 0.19 -3.39
N VAL A 62 2.45 0.64 -2.82
CA VAL A 62 2.40 1.02 -1.41
C VAL A 62 2.60 -0.19 -0.50
N GLN A 63 2.01 -1.35 -0.82
CA GLN A 63 2.25 -2.60 -0.08
C GLN A 63 3.73 -2.98 -0.08
N LYS A 64 4.39 -2.88 -1.23
CA LYS A 64 5.83 -3.13 -1.33
C LYS A 64 6.64 -2.15 -0.48
N ASN A 65 6.34 -0.86 -0.56
CA ASN A 65 7.04 0.15 0.26
C ASN A 65 6.83 -0.07 1.77
N VAL A 66 5.65 -0.53 2.18
CA VAL A 66 5.37 -0.91 3.57
C VAL A 66 6.22 -2.10 4.00
N GLU A 67 6.36 -3.12 3.15
CA GLU A 67 7.22 -4.29 3.42
C GLU A 67 8.71 -3.92 3.46
N ASP A 68 9.19 -3.11 2.52
CA ASP A 68 10.56 -2.60 2.50
C ASP A 68 10.85 -1.75 3.75
N THR A 69 9.90 -0.91 4.18
CA THR A 69 10.02 -0.10 5.41
C THR A 69 10.06 -0.99 6.65
N ARG A 70 9.23 -2.04 6.70
CA ARG A 70 9.23 -3.01 7.81
C ARG A 70 10.58 -3.73 7.91
N ALA A 71 11.12 -4.22 6.80
CA ALA A 71 12.42 -4.87 6.76
C ALA A 71 13.55 -3.94 7.20
N ASN A 72 13.51 -2.67 6.81
CA ASN A 72 14.49 -1.67 7.24
C ASN A 72 14.39 -1.38 8.75
N VAL A 73 13.18 -1.26 9.27
CA VAL A 73 12.90 -1.02 10.70
C VAL A 73 13.37 -2.20 11.56
N ASP A 74 13.14 -3.44 11.09
CA ASP A 74 13.63 -4.64 11.76
C ASP A 74 15.16 -4.73 11.72
N SER A 75 15.80 -4.42 10.58
CA SER A 75 17.26 -4.39 10.47
C SER A 75 17.90 -3.32 11.38
N LEU A 76 17.28 -2.14 11.51
CA LEU A 76 17.75 -1.09 12.41
C LEU A 76 17.68 -1.54 13.88
N LYS A 77 16.64 -2.28 14.25
CA LYS A 77 16.51 -2.85 15.60
C LYS A 77 17.58 -3.91 15.89
N GLU A 78 17.83 -4.82 14.95
CA GLU A 78 18.90 -5.83 15.09
C GLU A 78 20.29 -5.18 15.22
N GLN A 79 20.56 -4.11 14.46
CA GLN A 79 21.80 -3.36 14.56
C GLN A 79 21.96 -2.67 15.92
N ASP A 80 20.90 -2.05 16.44
CA ASP A 80 20.92 -1.45 17.78
C ASP A 80 21.16 -2.52 18.87
N GLU A 81 20.53 -3.68 18.78
CA GLU A 81 20.73 -4.80 19.72
C GLU A 81 22.17 -5.35 19.66
N ALA A 82 22.75 -5.49 18.46
CA ALA A 82 24.13 -5.91 18.28
C ALA A 82 25.16 -4.92 18.83
N ILE A 83 24.86 -3.61 18.80
CA ILE A 83 25.73 -2.56 19.37
C ILE A 83 25.65 -2.56 20.91
N VAL A 84 24.47 -2.80 21.48
CA VAL A 84 24.27 -2.87 22.95
C VAL A 84 24.92 -4.12 23.57
N HIS A 85 25.19 -5.16 22.78
CA HIS A 85 25.85 -6.40 23.22
C HIS A 85 27.36 -6.47 22.95
N ARG A 86 28.00 -5.35 22.61
CA ARG A 86 29.46 -5.24 22.40
C ARG A 86 30.10 -4.34 23.45
#